data_AF-A0A653P8A2-F1
#
_entry.id   AF-A0A653P8A2-F1
#
_cell.length_a   1.000
_cell.length_b   1.000
_cell.length_c   1.000
_cell.angle_alpha   90.00
_cell.angle_beta   90.00
_cell.angle_gamma   90.00
#
_symmetry.space_group_name_H-M   'P 1'
#
loop_
_entity.id
_entity.type
_entity.pdbx_description
1 polymer ?
#
loop_
_entity_poly.entity_id
_entity_poly.type
_entity_poly.pdbx_seq_one_letter_code
_entity_poly.pdbx_strand_id
1 'polypeptide(L)'
;MPDGAPGRTNGRDMIWLDRALNQVERRCTLTHELVHIERGHTSCQPTAVEKAVRVETARRLICLDDLAKQLAWSRSLTELAEELWVTEGVLLDRLTSLTSAEWATLKTVETQT
;
A
#
# COMPACT_ATOMS: atom_id res chain seq x y z
N MET A 1 -19.00 4.03 -1.05
CA MET A 1 -19.83 2.90 -0.58
C MET A 1 -20.80 3.44 0.45
N PRO A 2 -21.94 2.78 0.76
CA PRO A 2 -22.88 3.27 1.77
C PRO A 2 -22.27 3.52 3.15
N ASP A 3 -21.18 2.83 3.48
CA ASP A 3 -20.42 2.92 4.72
C ASP A 3 -19.17 3.83 4.62
N GLY A 4 -18.99 4.54 3.51
CA GLY A 4 -17.86 5.46 3.29
C GLY A 4 -16.52 4.77 2.98
N ALA A 5 -16.46 3.44 2.92
CA ALA A 5 -15.22 2.76 2.59
C ALA A 5 -14.90 2.79 1.09
N PRO A 6 -13.59 2.76 0.72
CA PRO A 6 -13.20 2.76 -0.68
C PRO A 6 -13.48 1.43 -1.37
N GLY A 7 -13.50 0.31 -0.63
CA GLY A 7 -13.77 -1.01 -1.18
C GLY A 7 -14.22 -2.02 -0.13
N ARG A 8 -14.73 -3.15 -0.63
CA ARG A 8 -15.17 -4.32 0.14
C ARG A 8 -14.94 -5.59 -0.66
N THR A 9 -14.77 -6.70 0.05
CA THR A 9 -14.78 -8.04 -0.51
C THR A 9 -15.80 -8.94 0.19
N ASN A 10 -16.29 -9.97 -0.51
CA ASN A 10 -17.00 -11.09 0.13
C ASN A 10 -16.05 -12.14 0.72
N GLY A 11 -14.73 -11.92 0.62
CA GLY A 11 -13.69 -12.82 1.11
C GLY A 11 -13.47 -14.06 0.24
N ARG A 12 -14.02 -14.10 -0.98
CA ARG A 12 -13.96 -15.28 -1.87
C ARG A 12 -13.59 -14.92 -3.30
N ASP A 13 -14.49 -14.24 -4.00
CA ASP A 13 -14.45 -14.08 -5.47
C ASP A 13 -14.98 -12.74 -5.97
N MET A 14 -15.48 -11.88 -5.08
CA MET A 14 -16.09 -10.61 -5.45
C MET A 14 -15.47 -9.47 -4.67
N ILE A 15 -15.03 -8.44 -5.39
CA ILE A 15 -14.55 -7.17 -4.85
C ILE A 15 -15.42 -6.04 -5.40
N TRP A 16 -15.93 -5.20 -4.51
CA TRP A 16 -16.62 -3.96 -4.83
C TRP A 16 -15.71 -2.78 -4.54
N LEU A 17 -15.62 -1.86 -5.49
CA LEU A 17 -14.89 -0.60 -5.33
C LEU A 17 -15.87 0.56 -5.43
N ASP A 18 -15.62 1.60 -4.66
CA ASP A 18 -16.33 2.86 -4.83
C ASP A 18 -16.08 3.42 -6.25
N ARG A 19 -17.15 3.90 -6.89
CA ARG A 19 -17.12 4.46 -8.23
C ARG A 19 -16.42 5.82 -8.29
N ALA A 20 -16.36 6.53 -7.16
CA ALA A 20 -15.70 7.83 -7.06
C ALA A 20 -14.17 7.75 -7.04
N LEU A 21 -13.59 6.55 -6.84
CA LEU A 21 -12.14 6.38 -6.76
C LEU A 21 -11.46 6.66 -8.09
N ASN A 22 -10.37 7.42 -8.05
CA ASN A 22 -9.45 7.57 -9.16
C ASN A 22 -8.62 6.29 -9.41
N GLN A 23 -7.79 6.28 -10.46
CA GLN A 23 -7.05 5.07 -10.83
C GLN A 23 -6.07 4.59 -9.74
N VAL A 24 -5.36 5.52 -9.09
CA VAL A 24 -4.41 5.22 -8.01
C VAL A 24 -5.14 4.63 -6.81
N GLU A 25 -6.24 5.25 -6.40
CA GLU A 25 -7.07 4.79 -5.30
C GLU A 25 -7.68 3.40 -5.58
N ARG A 26 -8.14 3.16 -6.81
CA ARG A 26 -8.66 1.85 -7.24
C ARG A 26 -7.59 0.78 -7.18
N ARG A 27 -6.36 1.05 -7.67
CA ARG A 27 -5.22 0.12 -7.62
C ARG A 27 -4.89 -0.25 -6.17
N CYS A 28 -4.79 0.76 -5.30
CA CYS A 28 -4.48 0.56 -3.89
C CYS A 28 -5.57 -0.25 -3.18
N THR A 29 -6.83 0.15 -3.35
CA THR A 29 -7.99 -0.49 -2.72
C THR A 29 -8.18 -1.92 -3.23
N LEU A 30 -8.07 -2.15 -4.54
CA LEU A 30 -8.18 -3.49 -5.11
C LEU A 30 -7.13 -4.44 -4.53
N THR A 31 -5.88 -3.97 -4.41
CA THR A 31 -4.79 -4.79 -3.84
C THR A 31 -5.06 -5.09 -2.37
N HIS A 32 -5.59 -4.12 -1.62
CA HIS A 32 -6.00 -4.33 -0.23
C HIS A 32 -7.06 -5.42 -0.09
N GLU A 33 -8.15 -5.33 -0.87
CA GLU A 33 -9.23 -6.32 -0.85
C GLU A 33 -8.77 -7.71 -1.34
N LEU A 34 -7.83 -7.77 -2.29
CA LEU A 34 -7.21 -9.02 -2.73
C LEU A 34 -6.43 -9.70 -1.59
N VAL A 35 -5.67 -8.96 -0.81
CA VAL A 35 -4.96 -9.50 0.37
C VAL A 35 -5.96 -10.08 1.39
N HIS A 36 -7.12 -9.46 1.57
CA HIS A 36 -8.18 -10.05 2.40
C HIS A 36 -8.67 -11.39 1.88
N ILE A 37 -8.93 -11.51 0.57
CA ILE A 37 -9.35 -12.77 -0.07
C ILE A 37 -8.27 -13.85 0.13
N GLU A 38 -7.01 -13.53 -0.18
CA GLU A 38 -5.92 -14.50 -0.08
C GLU A 38 -5.66 -15.00 1.35
N ARG A 39 -5.96 -14.18 2.35
CA ARG A 39 -5.91 -14.56 3.77
C ARG A 39 -7.17 -15.26 4.26
N GLY A 40 -8.17 -15.45 3.40
CA GLY A 40 -9.44 -16.09 3.75
C GLY A 40 -10.30 -15.28 4.71
N HIS A 41 -10.15 -13.95 4.74
CA HIS A 41 -10.93 -13.09 5.61
C HIS A 41 -12.36 -12.95 5.08
N THR A 42 -13.34 -13.52 5.78
CA THR A 42 -14.78 -13.47 5.39
C THR A 42 -15.63 -12.57 6.29
N SER A 43 -15.00 -11.86 7.23
CA SER A 43 -15.65 -10.93 8.15
C SER A 43 -14.73 -9.76 8.45
N CYS A 44 -15.25 -8.71 9.08
CA CYS A 44 -14.44 -7.61 9.61
C CYS A 44 -13.30 -8.17 10.48
N GLN A 45 -12.09 -7.61 10.30
CA GLN A 45 -10.93 -8.04 11.07
C GLN A 45 -10.61 -7.05 12.19
N PRO A 46 -9.95 -7.51 13.27
CA PRO A 46 -9.43 -6.61 14.29
C PRO A 46 -8.39 -5.65 13.71
N THR A 47 -8.24 -4.47 14.33
CA THR A 47 -7.30 -3.41 13.90
C THR A 47 -5.87 -3.90 13.64
N ALA A 48 -5.38 -4.85 14.43
CA ALA A 48 -4.04 -5.42 14.24
C ALA A 48 -3.91 -6.22 12.93
N VAL A 49 -4.95 -6.96 12.58
CA VAL A 49 -5.00 -7.75 11.33
C VAL A 49 -5.15 -6.80 10.13
N GLU A 50 -6.01 -5.78 10.24
CA GLU A 50 -6.14 -4.73 9.23
C GLU A 50 -4.80 -4.03 8.96
N LYS A 51 -4.05 -3.69 10.02
CA LYS A 51 -2.69 -3.15 9.88
C LYS A 51 -1.76 -4.09 9.12
N ALA A 52 -1.81 -5.39 9.41
CA ALA A 52 -1.00 -6.38 8.69
C ALA A 52 -1.42 -6.55 7.22
N VAL A 53 -2.70 -6.33 6.89
CA VAL A 53 -3.18 -6.32 5.49
C VAL A 53 -2.68 -5.08 4.76
N ARG A 54 -2.76 -3.90 5.39
CA ARG A 54 -2.23 -2.66 4.80
C ARG A 54 -0.73 -2.72 4.54
N VAL A 55 0.04 -3.28 5.48
CA VAL A 55 1.49 -3.47 5.32
C VAL A 55 1.80 -4.41 4.15
N GLU A 56 1.06 -5.50 4.00
CA GLU A 56 1.22 -6.42 2.86
C GLU A 56 0.84 -5.75 1.53
N THR A 57 -0.26 -5.00 1.53
CA THR A 57 -0.70 -4.19 0.38
C THR A 57 0.40 -3.24 -0.08
N ALA A 58 0.97 -2.51 0.87
CA ALA A 58 2.07 -1.57 0.64
C ALA A 58 3.32 -2.26 0.08
N ARG A 59 3.70 -3.44 0.61
CA ARG A 59 4.83 -4.23 0.09
C ARG A 59 4.63 -4.72 -1.34
N ARG A 60 3.40 -5.11 -1.71
CA ARG A 60 3.09 -5.55 -3.08
C ARG A 60 3.09 -4.41 -4.09
N LEU A 61 2.63 -3.24 -3.66
CA LEU A 61 2.53 -2.07 -4.53
C LEU A 61 3.85 -1.31 -4.69
N ILE A 62 4.72 -1.39 -3.68
CA ILE A 62 5.97 -0.63 -3.58
C ILE A 62 7.12 -1.59 -3.27
N CYS A 63 7.79 -2.06 -4.33
CA CYS A 63 9.02 -2.82 -4.17
C CYS A 63 10.14 -1.92 -3.61
N LEU A 64 11.15 -2.52 -2.99
CA LEU A 64 12.22 -1.76 -2.32
C LEU A 64 13.07 -0.95 -3.30
N ASP A 65 13.34 -1.49 -4.50
CA ASP A 65 14.17 -0.84 -5.51
C ASP A 65 13.48 0.40 -6.09
N ASP A 66 12.18 0.31 -6.39
CA ASP A 66 11.38 1.46 -6.83
C ASP A 66 11.32 2.53 -5.74
N LEU A 67 11.12 2.11 -4.49
CA LEU A 67 11.14 3.05 -3.36
C LEU A 67 12.47 3.78 -3.28
N ALA A 68 13.60 3.07 -3.36
CA ALA A 68 14.93 3.67 -3.32
C ALA A 68 15.13 4.66 -4.47
N LYS A 69 14.76 4.24 -5.69
CA LYS A 69 14.91 5.04 -6.90
C LYS A 69 14.13 6.35 -6.84
N GLN A 70 12.87 6.30 -6.40
CA GLN A 70 12.05 7.51 -6.34
C GLN A 70 12.40 8.39 -5.14
N LEU A 71 12.69 7.79 -3.99
CA LEU A 71 13.09 8.51 -2.78
C LEU A 71 14.34 9.37 -2.99
N ALA A 72 15.26 8.94 -3.86
CA ALA A 72 16.51 9.66 -4.15
C ALA A 72 16.32 11.07 -4.75
N TRP A 73 15.14 11.38 -5.32
CA TRP A 73 14.90 12.67 -5.98
C TRP A 73 13.57 13.33 -5.63
N SER A 74 12.60 12.59 -5.10
CA SER A 74 11.33 13.18 -4.63
C SER A 74 11.58 14.18 -3.51
N ARG A 75 10.87 15.31 -3.55
CA ARG A 75 11.03 16.45 -2.62
C ARG A 75 9.95 16.47 -1.53
N SER A 76 8.95 15.61 -1.63
CA SER A 76 7.85 15.51 -0.67
C SER A 76 7.25 14.09 -0.67
N LEU A 77 6.48 13.77 0.37
CA LEU A 77 5.73 12.51 0.45
C LEU A 77 4.65 12.41 -0.64
N THR A 78 4.01 13.53 -0.98
CA THR A 78 3.00 13.60 -2.04
C THR A 78 3.61 13.25 -3.39
N GLU A 79 4.72 13.91 -3.75
CA GLU A 79 5.46 13.62 -5.00
C GLU A 79 5.94 12.17 -5.02
N LEU A 80 6.49 11.66 -3.92
CA LEU A 80 6.91 10.26 -3.84
C LEU A 80 5.75 9.28 -4.05
N ALA A 81 4.57 9.56 -3.47
CA ALA A 81 3.38 8.73 -3.65
C ALA A 81 2.87 8.76 -5.10
N GLU A 82 2.87 9.94 -5.74
CA GLU A 82 2.51 10.11 -7.14
C GLU A 82 3.44 9.31 -8.07
N GLU A 83 4.75 9.41 -7.86
CA GLU A 83 5.77 8.68 -8.65
C GLU A 83 5.70 7.16 -8.47
N LEU A 84 5.32 6.70 -7.27
CA LEU A 84 5.10 5.28 -6.97
C LEU A 84 3.68 4.80 -7.35
N TRP A 85 2.83 5.69 -7.86
CA TRP A 85 1.45 5.39 -8.26
C TRP A 85 0.60 4.78 -7.11
N VAL A 86 0.79 5.29 -5.89
CA VAL A 86 0.08 4.87 -4.68
C VAL A 86 -0.53 6.06 -3.95
N THR A 87 -1.44 5.80 -3.01
CA THR A 87 -1.89 6.84 -2.09
C THR A 87 -0.83 7.11 -1.02
N GLU A 88 -0.83 8.31 -0.43
CA GLU A 88 0.06 8.64 0.69
C GLU A 88 -0.10 7.68 1.87
N GLY A 89 -1.33 7.19 2.13
CA GLY A 89 -1.57 6.20 3.18
C GLY A 89 -0.82 4.90 2.96
N VAL A 90 -0.82 4.38 1.72
CA VAL A 90 -0.07 3.16 1.36
C VAL A 90 1.44 3.40 1.45
N LEU A 91 1.92 4.57 1.02
CA LEU A 91 3.32 4.94 1.18
C LEU A 91 3.73 4.99 2.66
N LEU A 92 2.91 5.60 3.53
CA LEU A 92 3.17 5.64 4.96
C LEU A 92 3.18 4.24 5.59
N ASP A 93 2.23 3.37 5.22
CA ASP A 93 2.25 1.96 5.67
C ASP A 93 3.53 1.24 5.20
N ARG A 94 4.07 1.56 4.00
CA ARG A 94 5.36 1.02 3.54
C ARG A 94 6.52 1.52 4.38
N LEU A 95 6.66 2.84 4.54
CA LEU A 95 7.77 3.48 5.23
C LEU A 95 7.82 3.08 6.72
N THR A 96 6.66 3.03 7.38
CA THR A 96 6.56 2.69 8.80
C THR A 96 6.73 1.19 9.08
N SER A 97 6.76 0.35 8.04
CA SER A 97 6.91 -1.11 8.18
C SER A 97 8.20 -1.67 7.56
N LEU A 98 9.09 -0.80 7.08
CA LEU A 98 10.43 -1.17 6.63
C LEU A 98 11.17 -1.93 7.73
N THR A 99 11.72 -3.09 7.39
CA THR A 99 12.60 -3.85 8.27
C THR A 99 13.95 -3.14 8.42
N SER A 100 14.72 -3.51 9.45
CA SER A 100 16.08 -2.98 9.64
C SER A 100 17.00 -3.27 8.43
N ALA A 101 16.82 -4.41 7.76
CA ALA A 101 17.58 -4.75 6.56
C ALA A 101 17.19 -3.86 5.37
N GLU A 102 15.89 -3.65 5.13
CA GLU A 102 15.41 -2.76 4.07
C GLU A 102 15.89 -1.32 4.29
N TRP A 103 15.85 -0.83 5.54
CA TRP A 103 16.41 0.48 5.90
C TRP A 103 17.91 0.60 5.60
N ALA A 104 18.69 -0.44 5.84
CA ALA A 104 20.12 -0.44 5.53
C ALA A 104 20.37 -0.38 4.01
N THR A 105 19.55 -1.07 3.22
CA THR A 105 19.60 -1.00 1.76
C THR A 105 19.31 0.42 1.26
N LEU A 106 18.25 1.06 1.74
CA LEU A 106 17.87 2.42 1.31
C LEU A 106 18.98 3.46 1.57
N LYS A 107 19.61 3.43 2.76
CA LYS A 107 20.72 4.34 3.10
C LYS A 107 21.95 4.17 2.23
N THR A 108 22.21 2.94 1.78
CA THR A 108 23.39 2.65 0.96
C THR A 108 23.26 3.27 -0.44
N VAL A 109 22.04 3.35 -0.98
CA VAL A 109 21.75 3.96 -2.28
C VAL A 109 21.96 5.48 -2.25
N GLU A 110 21.57 6.14 -1.14
CA GLU A 110 21.79 7.59 -0.95
C GLU A 110 23.27 7.99 -0.92
N THR A 111 24.18 7.08 -0.56
CA THR A 111 25.61 7.41 -0.42
C THR A 111 26.40 7.30 -1.73
N GLN A 112 25.78 6.79 -2.81
CA GLN A 112 26.44 6.52 -4.10
C GLN A 112 26.05 7.51 -5.21
N THR A 113 25.23 8.52 -4.89
CA THR A 113 24.80 9.59 -5.82
C THR A 113 25.36 10.92 -5.35
#